data_AF-F9Q864-F1
#
_entry.id   AF-F9Q864-F1
#
_cell.length_a   1.000
_cell.length_b   1.000
_cell.length_c   1.000
_cell.angle_alpha   90.00
_cell.angle_beta   90.00
_cell.angle_gamma   90.00
#
_symmetry.space_group_name_H-M   'P 1'
#
loop_
_entity.id
_entity.type
_entity.pdbx_description
1 polymer ?
#
loop_
_entity_poly.entity_id
_entity_poly.type
_entity_poly.pdbx_seq_one_letter_code
_entity_poly.pdbx_strand_id
1 'polypeptide(L)'
;MLKLARVILVVICCILICVLGTIYSFIRFRNPSNVGVMARWFGRLHPLFGLKLDYRFLPQAPSRCIYIGNHQNNYDMVTISYMVLPRTVSVGKKV
;
A
#
# COMPACT_ATOMS: atom_id res chain seq x y z
N MET A 1 12.64 -9.84 22.04
CA MET A 1 12.29 -8.43 22.33
C MET A 1 12.15 -7.57 21.05
N LEU A 2 13.08 -7.64 20.09
CA LEU A 2 13.00 -6.87 18.83
C LEU A 2 11.73 -7.13 17.99
N LYS A 3 11.25 -8.39 17.93
CA LYS A 3 10.01 -8.74 17.21
C LYS A 3 8.78 -8.03 17.81
N LEU A 4 8.66 -8.02 19.13
CA LEU A 4 7.56 -7.34 19.83
C LEU A 4 7.60 -5.83 19.60
N ALA A 5 8.78 -5.22 19.68
CA ALA A 5 8.96 -3.79 19.39
C ALA A 5 8.56 -3.44 17.94
N ARG A 6 8.95 -4.27 16.95
CA ARG A 6 8.53 -4.09 15.55
C ARG A 6 7.01 -4.19 15.38
N VAL A 7 6.36 -5.15 16.04
CA VAL A 7 4.90 -5.29 15.98
C VAL A 7 4.20 -4.06 16.54
N ILE A 8 4.62 -3.57 17.71
CA ILE A 8 4.07 -2.34 18.31
C ILE A 8 4.25 -1.14 17.37
N LEU A 9 5.45 -0.99 16.80
CA LEU A 9 5.74 0.09 15.86
C LEU A 9 4.87 0.01 14.61
N VAL A 10 4.69 -1.18 14.02
CA VAL A 10 3.81 -1.39 12.86
C VAL A 10 2.37 -0.99 13.18
N VAL A 11 1.84 -1.39 14.34
CA VAL A 11 0.47 -1.03 14.75
C VAL A 11 0.30 0.49 14.85
N ILE A 12 1.25 1.17 15.50
CA ILE A 12 1.24 2.65 15.60
C ILE A 12 1.29 3.28 14.21
N CYS A 13 2.20 2.80 13.34
CA CYS A 13 2.30 3.28 11.96
C CYS A 13 1.00 3.09 11.18
N CYS A 14 0.34 1.93 11.30
CA CYS A 14 -0.94 1.67 10.63
C CYS A 14 -2.02 2.65 11.09
N ILE A 15 -2.14 2.89 12.40
CA ILE A 15 -3.12 3.86 12.95
C ILE A 15 -2.82 5.27 12.41
N LEU A 16 -1.55 5.70 12.47
CA LEU A 16 -1.14 7.01 11.95
C LEU A 16 -1.42 7.15 10.45
N ILE A 17 -1.10 6.13 9.65
CA ILE A 17 -1.37 6.10 8.21
C ILE A 17 -2.87 6.23 7.96
N CYS A 18 -3.72 5.50 8.69
CA CYS A 18 -5.18 5.60 8.57
C CYS A 18 -5.71 7.00 8.90
N VAL A 19 -5.28 7.59 10.03
CA VAL A 19 -5.72 8.92 10.46
C VAL A 19 -5.22 10.00 9.50
N LEU A 20 -3.92 10.04 9.24
CA LEU A 20 -3.30 11.03 8.34
C LEU A 20 -3.78 10.86 6.90
N GLY A 21 -3.99 9.62 6.44
CA GLY A 21 -4.47 9.33 5.09
C GLY A 21 -5.90 9.76 4.88
N THR A 22 -6.72 9.62 5.92
CA THR A 22 -8.09 10.15 5.95
C THR A 22 -8.07 11.68 5.85
N ILE A 23 -7.32 12.36 6.72
CA ILE A 23 -7.17 13.82 6.70
C ILE A 23 -6.64 14.30 5.34
N TYR A 24 -5.58 13.66 4.82
CA TYR A 24 -5.00 13.96 3.52
C TYR A 24 -6.03 13.82 2.38
N SER A 25 -6.83 12.76 2.43
CA SER A 25 -7.88 12.50 1.43
C SER A 25 -9.03 13.51 1.52
N PHE A 26 -9.33 14.03 2.71
CA PHE A 26 -10.28 15.12 2.90
C PHE A 26 -9.75 16.44 2.34
N ILE A 27 -8.49 16.80 2.61
CA ILE A 27 -7.85 17.99 2.04
C ILE A 27 -7.82 17.89 0.51
N ARG A 28 -7.49 16.70 -0.02
CA ARG A 28 -7.45 16.40 -1.45
C ARG A 28 -8.72 15.69 -1.91
N PHE A 29 -9.87 16.30 -1.61
CA PHE A 29 -11.17 15.69 -1.78
C PHE A 29 -11.40 15.14 -3.20
N ARG A 30 -11.95 13.92 -3.29
CA ARG A 30 -12.31 13.22 -4.54
C ARG A 30 -11.16 13.02 -5.54
N ASN A 31 -9.90 13.13 -5.12
CA ASN A 31 -8.80 12.88 -6.03
C ASN A 31 -8.58 11.37 -6.24
N PRO A 32 -8.64 10.86 -7.50
CA PRO A 32 -8.55 9.42 -7.79
C PRO A 32 -7.19 8.81 -7.43
N SER A 33 -6.16 9.63 -7.21
CA SER A 33 -4.83 9.14 -6.83
C SER A 33 -4.66 8.92 -5.32
N ASN A 34 -5.65 9.26 -4.49
CA ASN A 34 -5.52 9.13 -3.02
C ASN A 34 -5.29 7.67 -2.60
N VAL A 35 -5.94 6.71 -3.26
CA VAL A 35 -5.73 5.27 -3.03
C VAL A 35 -4.26 4.89 -3.24
N GLY A 36 -3.66 5.30 -4.37
CA GLY A 36 -2.25 5.02 -4.66
C GLY A 36 -1.27 5.76 -3.75
N VAL A 37 -1.65 6.90 -3.17
CA VAL A 37 -0.83 7.58 -2.14
C VAL A 37 -0.84 6.76 -0.85
N MET A 38 -2.03 6.39 -0.38
CA MET A 38 -2.22 5.60 0.84
C MET A 38 -1.55 4.23 0.75
N ALA A 39 -1.74 3.52 -0.37
CA ALA A 39 -1.12 2.23 -0.63
C ALA A 39 0.40 2.30 -0.56
N ARG A 40 1.01 3.37 -1.09
CA ARG A 40 2.46 3.59 -0.99
C ARG A 40 2.93 3.94 0.42
N TRP A 41 2.08 4.45 1.32
CA TRP A 41 2.45 4.60 2.73
C TRP A 41 2.51 3.25 3.44
N PHE A 42 1.52 2.38 3.22
CA PHE A 42 1.57 1.00 3.70
C PHE A 42 2.74 0.21 3.12
N GLY A 43 3.00 0.33 1.81
CA GLY A 43 4.13 -0.33 1.16
C GLY A 43 5.48 0.02 1.79
N ARG A 44 5.68 1.27 2.22
CA ARG A 44 6.91 1.72 2.90
C ARG A 44 7.16 1.05 4.25
N LEU A 45 6.19 0.33 4.83
CA LEU A 45 6.37 -0.41 6.08
C LEU A 45 7.15 -1.72 5.90
N HIS A 46 7.38 -2.19 4.67
CA HIS A 46 8.06 -3.47 4.40
C HIS A 46 9.39 -3.70 5.17
N PRO A 47 10.25 -2.69 5.45
CA PRO A 47 11.47 -2.91 6.23
C PRO A 47 11.19 -3.28 7.69
N LEU A 48 10.08 -2.82 8.27
CA LEU A 48 9.66 -3.18 9.64
C LEU A 48 9.30 -4.66 9.73
N PHE A 49 8.82 -5.24 8.62
CA PHE A 49 8.58 -6.67 8.49
C PHE A 49 9.85 -7.46 8.15
N GLY A 50 11.00 -6.80 7.99
CA GLY A 50 12.27 -7.43 7.61
C GLY A 50 12.33 -7.84 6.14
N LEU A 51 11.48 -7.27 5.28
CA LEU A 51 11.39 -7.62 3.87
C LEU A 51 12.28 -6.69 3.03
N LYS A 52 12.99 -7.27 2.06
CA LYS A 52 13.60 -6.54 0.94
C LYS A 52 12.77 -6.82 -0.30
N LEU A 53 12.25 -5.77 -0.92
CA LEU A 53 11.36 -5.88 -2.07
C LEU A 53 12.10 -5.39 -3.32
N ASP A 54 11.94 -6.14 -4.41
CA ASP A 54 12.37 -5.74 -5.75
C ASP A 54 11.11 -5.29 -6.51
N TYR A 55 11.07 -4.02 -6.90
CA TYR A 55 9.93 -3.44 -7.60
C TYR A 55 10.24 -3.32 -9.09
N ARG A 56 9.41 -3.91 -9.94
CA ARG A 56 9.59 -3.88 -11.39
C ARG A 56 8.42 -3.17 -12.03
N PHE A 57 8.67 -1.95 -12.48
CA PHE A 57 7.69 -1.15 -13.20
C PHE A 57 7.90 -1.29 -14.71
N LEU A 58 6.80 -1.38 -15.44
CA LEU A 58 6.82 -1.31 -16.91
C LEU A 58 7.22 0.11 -17.33
N PRO A 59 8.26 0.29 -18.17
CA PRO A 59 8.73 1.62 -18.60
C PRO A 59 7.64 2.47 -19.28
N GLN A 60 6.72 1.81 -19.98
CA GLN A 60 5.56 2.41 -20.63
C GLN A 60 4.31 1.62 -20.25
N ALA A 61 3.88 1.78 -19.00
CA ALA A 61 2.65 1.14 -18.54
C ALA A 61 1.43 1.68 -19.34
N PRO A 62 0.55 0.80 -19.84
CA PRO A 62 -0.65 1.23 -20.56
C PRO A 62 -1.56 2.09 -19.68
N SER A 63 -2.14 3.14 -20.26
CA SER A 63 -2.97 4.13 -19.55
C SER A 63 -4.28 3.56 -19.00
N ARG A 64 -4.77 2.46 -19.58
CA ARG A 64 -5.96 1.72 -19.13
C ARG A 64 -5.64 0.23 -19.17
N CYS A 65 -5.49 -0.37 -18.00
CA CYS A 65 -5.21 -1.78 -17.86
C CYS A 65 -5.71 -2.30 -16.51
N ILE A 66 -5.77 -3.62 -16.40
CA ILE A 66 -6.09 -4.30 -15.15
C ILE A 66 -4.81 -4.99 -14.68
N TYR A 67 -4.30 -4.58 -13.52
CA TYR A 67 -3.22 -5.29 -12.84
C TYR A 67 -3.83 -6.43 -12.03
N ILE A 68 -3.40 -7.65 -12.31
CA ILE A 68 -3.87 -8.85 -11.61
C ILE A 68 -2.72 -9.33 -10.72
N GLY A 69 -2.96 -9.32 -9.41
CA GLY A 69 -2.05 -9.87 -8.40
C GLY A 69 -2.70 -11.04 -7.68
N ASN A 70 -1.90 -12.06 -7.36
CA ASN A 70 -2.34 -13.12 -6.46
C ASN A 70 -2.39 -12.60 -5.02
N HIS A 71 -3.36 -13.05 -4.22
CA HIS A 71 -3.38 -12.82 -2.78
C HIS A 71 -2.84 -14.05 -2.07
N GLN A 72 -1.57 -14.03 -1.65
CA GLN A 72 -0.91 -15.16 -1.01
C GLN A 72 -1.10 -15.17 0.50
N ASN A 73 -1.00 -14.00 1.15
CA ASN A 73 -1.09 -13.89 2.59
C ASN A 73 -1.22 -12.42 3.03
N ASN A 74 -1.32 -12.19 4.34
CA ASN A 74 -1.50 -10.86 4.91
C ASN A 74 -0.32 -9.89 4.67
N TYR A 75 0.86 -10.37 4.29
CA TYR A 75 1.99 -9.49 3.94
C TYR A 75 1.77 -8.77 2.60
N ASP A 76 0.79 -9.18 1.79
CA ASP A 76 0.45 -8.51 0.53
C ASP A 76 0.13 -7.02 0.72
N MET A 77 -0.36 -6.65 1.91
CA MET A 77 -0.59 -5.26 2.30
C MET A 77 0.69 -4.42 2.29
N VAL A 78 1.87 -4.99 2.51
CA VAL A 78 3.15 -4.26 2.49
C VAL A 78 4.03 -4.61 1.29
N THR A 79 3.78 -5.74 0.62
CA THR A 79 4.55 -6.15 -0.56
C THR A 79 3.97 -5.62 -1.87
N ILE A 80 2.64 -5.70 -2.05
CA ILE A 80 1.97 -5.32 -3.30
C ILE A 80 1.55 -3.85 -3.29
N SER A 81 1.25 -3.26 -2.12
CA SER A 81 0.68 -1.91 -2.05
C SER A 81 1.55 -0.81 -2.67
N TYR A 82 2.88 -0.98 -2.70
CA TYR A 82 3.77 -0.03 -3.37
C TYR A 82 3.61 -0.02 -4.91
N MET A 83 3.10 -1.14 -5.47
CA MET A 83 2.88 -1.31 -6.91
C MET A 83 1.59 -0.65 -7.42
N VAL A 84 0.77 -0.08 -6.53
CA VAL A 84 -0.46 0.63 -6.92
C VAL A 84 -0.09 1.97 -7.56
N LEU A 85 -0.28 2.06 -8.88
CA LEU A 85 0.00 3.27 -9.66
C LEU A 85 -0.99 4.42 -9.34
N PRO A 86 -0.63 5.68 -9.64
CA PRO A 86 -1.56 6.79 -9.56
C PRO A 86 -2.87 6.51 -10.33
N ARG A 87 -3.99 7.04 -9.82
CA ARG A 87 -5.34 6.87 -10.40
C ARG A 87 -5.78 5.41 -10.57
N THR A 88 -5.23 4.48 -9.78
CA THR A 88 -5.65 3.07 -9.74
C THR A 88 -6.58 2.82 -8.56
N VAL A 89 -7.61 2.00 -8.77
CA VAL A 89 -8.49 1.48 -7.72
C VAL A 89 -8.19 0.01 -7.47
N SER A 90 -8.21 -0.40 -6.20
CA SER A 90 -8.10 -1.81 -5.83
C SER A 90 -9.50 -2.43 -5.78
N VAL A 91 -9.65 -3.62 -6.35
CA VAL A 91 -10.92 -4.37 -6.34
C VAL A 91 -10.63 -5.75 -5.81
N GLY A 92 -11.25 -6.09 -4.67
CA GLY A 92 -11.23 -7.45 -4.15
C GLY A 92 -12.21 -8.33 -4.92
N LYS A 93 -11.78 -9.52 -5.33
CA LYS A 93 -12.70 -10.55 -5.82
C LYS A 93 -13.22 -11.33 -4.61
N LYS A 94 -14.54 -11.36 -4.45
CA LYS A 94 -15.17 -12.30 -3.52
C LYS A 94 -15.04 -13.70 -4.12
N VAL A 95 -14.34 -14.58 -3.41
CA VAL A 95 -14.25 -16.02 -3.74
C VAL A 95 -15.48 -16.71 -3.18
#